data_AF-A0A0M8ZN60-F1
#
_entry.id   AF-A0A0M8ZN60-F1
#
_cell.length_a   1.000
_cell.length_b   1.000
_cell.length_c   1.000
_cell.angle_alpha   90.00
_cell.angle_beta   90.00
_cell.angle_gamma   90.00
#
_symmetry.space_group_name_H-M   'P 1'
#
loop_
_entity.id
_entity.type
_entity.pdbx_description
1 polymer ?
#
loop_
_entity_poly.entity_id
_entity_poly.type
_entity_poly.pdbx_seq_one_letter_code
_entity_poly.pdbx_strand_id
1 'polypeptide(L)'
;MREYENSLTEEQKQLWEQKKKEYTQVNNKKKYEVLGKPKKPSNAYLSYLSSKRKDKNPDMHVKDWVRSMTVNWNTLSDEEKEPYLTEAMQLNAQYQKDLEKWEMQMIRSGNSDLVRSKTLLKYKDANREEQQ
;
A
#
# COMPACT_ATOMS: atom_id res chain seq x y z
N MET A 1 6.38 -36.30 22.07
CA MET A 1 6.54 -35.02 21.35
C MET A 1 6.40 -35.11 19.84
N ARG A 2 6.88 -36.18 19.15
CA ARG A 2 6.65 -36.37 17.70
C ARG A 2 5.17 -36.59 17.31
N GLU A 3 4.33 -37.04 18.24
CA GLU A 3 2.91 -37.31 17.99
C GLU A 3 2.05 -36.04 17.89
N TYR A 4 2.49 -34.91 18.46
CA TYR A 4 1.77 -33.63 18.41
C TYR A 4 1.88 -32.94 17.04
N GLU A 5 3.03 -33.10 16.37
CA GLU A 5 3.24 -32.57 15.02
C GLU A 5 2.47 -33.39 13.95
N ASN A 6 2.21 -34.66 14.23
CA ASN A 6 1.38 -35.55 13.40
C ASN A 6 -0.12 -35.47 13.73
N SER A 7 -0.52 -34.91 14.89
CA SER A 7 -1.94 -34.73 15.25
C SER A 7 -2.56 -33.45 14.73
N LEU A 8 -1.76 -32.52 14.18
CA LEU A 8 -2.29 -31.31 13.57
C LEU A 8 -2.88 -31.68 12.21
N THR A 9 -4.20 -31.59 12.08
CA THR A 9 -4.86 -31.73 10.79
C THR A 9 -4.36 -30.66 9.84
N GLU A 10 -4.40 -30.93 8.54
CA GLU A 10 -3.99 -29.96 7.52
C GLU A 10 -4.77 -28.64 7.66
N GLU A 11 -6.04 -28.72 8.05
CA GLU A 11 -6.88 -27.56 8.36
C GLU A 11 -6.38 -26.76 9.57
N GLN A 12 -5.93 -27.43 10.64
CA GLN A 12 -5.37 -26.75 11.82
C GLN A 12 -4.03 -26.07 11.51
N LYS A 13 -3.18 -26.70 10.67
CA LYS A 13 -1.94 -26.08 10.17
C LYS A 13 -2.24 -24.84 9.34
N GLN A 14 -3.17 -24.94 8.41
CA GLN A 14 -3.61 -23.83 7.56
C GLN A 14 -4.19 -22.68 8.39
N LEU A 15 -5.05 -22.98 9.37
CA LEU A 15 -5.63 -21.97 10.25
C LEU A 15 -4.56 -21.27 11.09
N TRP A 16 -3.56 -22.00 11.59
CA TRP A 16 -2.46 -21.42 12.35
C TRP A 16 -1.58 -20.52 11.49
N GLU A 17 -1.25 -20.93 10.27
CA GLU A 17 -0.54 -20.10 9.29
C GLU A 17 -1.33 -18.84 8.94
N GLN A 18 -2.64 -18.96 8.75
CA GLN A 18 -3.51 -17.82 8.52
C GLN A 18 -3.50 -16.86 9.71
N LYS A 19 -3.71 -17.36 10.94
CA LYS A 19 -3.66 -16.54 12.15
C LYS A 19 -2.31 -15.87 12.36
N LYS A 20 -1.20 -16.56 12.06
CA LYS A 20 0.15 -15.98 12.09
C LYS A 20 0.28 -14.84 11.08
N LYS A 21 -0.17 -15.05 9.84
CA LYS A 21 -0.18 -14.01 8.79
C LYS A 21 -1.05 -12.82 9.16
N GLU A 22 -2.20 -13.04 9.79
CA GLU A 22 -3.07 -11.97 10.27
C GLU A 22 -2.41 -11.19 11.41
N TYR A 23 -1.85 -11.89 12.40
CA TYR A 23 -1.12 -11.27 13.51
C TYR A 23 0.06 -10.41 13.01
N THR A 24 0.88 -10.93 12.10
CA THR A 24 2.01 -10.19 11.54
C THR A 24 1.55 -8.97 10.72
N GLN A 25 0.47 -9.11 9.94
CA GLN A 25 -0.11 -8.00 9.19
C GLN A 25 -0.63 -6.89 10.10
N VAL A 26 -1.39 -7.22 11.14
CA VAL A 26 -1.91 -6.24 12.10
C VAL A 26 -0.77 -5.56 12.87
N ASN A 27 0.23 -6.32 13.30
CA ASN A 27 1.38 -5.78 14.00
C ASN A 27 2.21 -4.84 13.10
N ASN A 28 2.46 -5.23 11.85
CA ASN A 28 3.17 -4.39 10.90
C ASN A 28 2.39 -3.11 10.58
N LYS A 29 1.06 -3.19 10.47
CA LYS A 29 0.21 -2.00 10.28
C LYS A 29 0.40 -1.00 11.43
N LYS A 30 0.34 -1.48 12.68
CA LYS A 30 0.59 -0.62 13.86
C LYS A 30 1.99 -0.03 13.85
N LYS A 31 3.02 -0.82 13.52
CA LYS A 31 4.41 -0.33 13.37
C LYS A 31 4.50 0.77 12.31
N TYR A 32 3.86 0.59 11.14
CA TYR A 32 3.86 1.61 10.08
C TYR A 32 3.19 2.91 10.52
N GLU A 33 2.09 2.83 11.28
CA GLU A 33 1.41 3.99 11.84
C GLU A 33 2.29 4.73 12.85
N VAL A 34 2.92 4.01 13.79
CA VAL A 34 3.82 4.59 14.81
C VAL A 34 5.08 5.19 14.18
N LEU A 35 5.65 4.53 13.18
CA LEU A 35 6.89 4.96 12.51
C LEU A 35 6.64 5.98 11.39
N GLY A 36 5.40 6.44 11.20
CA GLY A 36 5.08 7.50 10.25
C GLY A 36 5.31 7.12 8.79
N LYS A 37 5.06 5.86 8.41
CA LYS A 37 5.18 5.43 7.01
C LYS A 37 4.33 6.32 6.10
N PRO A 38 4.89 6.90 5.02
CA PRO A 38 4.14 7.69 4.07
C PRO A 38 2.91 6.93 3.57
N LYS A 39 1.76 7.61 3.48
CA LYS A 39 0.52 7.01 2.96
C LYS A 39 0.50 7.06 1.44
N LYS A 40 0.02 5.99 0.81
CA LYS A 40 -0.13 5.94 -0.63
C LYS A 40 -1.16 7.00 -1.08
N PRO A 41 -0.82 7.87 -2.05
CA PRO A 41 -1.74 8.88 -2.55
C PRO A 41 -2.87 8.24 -3.36
N SER A 42 -3.97 8.97 -3.50
CA SER A 42 -5.07 8.61 -4.41
C SER A 42 -4.57 8.56 -5.84
N ASN A 43 -5.07 7.59 -6.62
CA ASN A 43 -4.85 7.59 -8.08
C ASN A 43 -5.85 8.54 -8.77
N ALA A 44 -5.66 8.77 -10.07
CA ALA A 44 -6.48 9.69 -10.86
C ALA A 44 -7.98 9.42 -10.73
N TYR A 45 -8.38 8.15 -10.82
CA TYR A 45 -9.78 7.75 -10.69
C TYR A 45 -10.34 8.01 -9.29
N LEU A 46 -9.58 7.76 -8.22
CA LEU A 46 -10.01 8.06 -6.85
C LEU A 46 -10.10 9.58 -6.60
N SER A 47 -9.22 10.38 -7.21
CA SER A 47 -9.32 11.84 -7.20
C SER A 47 -10.58 12.31 -7.91
N TYR A 48 -10.89 11.74 -9.08
CA TYR A 48 -12.15 11.98 -9.79
C TYR A 48 -13.39 11.58 -8.99
N LEU A 49 -13.40 10.41 -8.35
CA LEU A 49 -14.49 10.01 -7.45
C LEU A 49 -14.65 11.01 -6.30
N SER A 50 -13.55 11.48 -5.75
CA SER A 50 -13.57 12.45 -4.64
C SER A 50 -14.14 13.80 -5.07
N SER A 51 -13.83 14.26 -6.29
CA SER A 51 -14.39 15.51 -6.84
C SER A 51 -15.90 15.39 -7.07
N LYS A 52 -16.39 14.22 -7.53
CA LYS A 52 -17.81 13.93 -7.77
C LYS A 52 -18.60 13.50 -6.53
N ARG A 53 -17.94 13.33 -5.38
CA ARG A 53 -18.60 12.85 -4.15
C ARG A 53 -19.68 13.80 -3.65
N LYS A 54 -19.51 15.10 -3.86
CA LYS A 54 -20.49 16.14 -3.49
C LYS A 54 -21.76 16.08 -4.33
N ASP A 55 -21.65 15.57 -5.57
CA ASP A 55 -22.76 15.46 -6.52
C ASP A 55 -23.54 14.14 -6.34
N LYS A 56 -23.12 13.29 -5.40
CA LYS A 56 -23.77 12.01 -5.12
C LYS A 56 -25.16 12.25 -4.52
N ASN A 57 -26.18 11.61 -5.08
CA ASN A 57 -27.49 11.51 -4.45
C ASN A 57 -27.38 10.81 -3.07
N PRO A 58 -27.83 11.43 -1.96
CA PRO A 58 -27.74 10.85 -0.62
C PRO A 58 -28.43 9.49 -0.51
N ASP A 59 -29.56 9.29 -1.21
CA ASP A 59 -30.36 8.05 -1.16
C ASP A 59 -29.76 6.91 -2.01
N MET A 60 -28.84 7.23 -2.91
CA MET A 60 -28.20 6.22 -3.76
C MET A 60 -27.17 5.41 -2.97
N HIS A 61 -27.25 4.10 -3.09
CA HIS A 61 -26.27 3.21 -2.48
C HIS A 61 -24.86 3.44 -3.07
N VAL A 62 -23.85 3.50 -2.20
CA VAL A 62 -22.48 3.90 -2.58
C VAL A 62 -21.91 3.00 -3.68
N LYS A 63 -22.21 1.69 -3.64
CA LYS A 63 -21.73 0.73 -4.64
C LYS A 63 -22.26 1.04 -6.04
N ASP A 64 -23.53 1.44 -6.14
CA ASP A 64 -24.17 1.75 -7.43
C ASP A 64 -23.70 3.09 -7.97
N TRP A 65 -23.49 4.07 -7.07
CA TRP A 65 -22.85 5.33 -7.43
C TRP A 65 -21.43 5.13 -7.98
N VAL A 66 -20.58 4.35 -7.30
CA VAL A 66 -19.22 4.05 -7.79
C VAL A 66 -19.27 3.35 -9.15
N ARG A 67 -20.19 2.39 -9.34
CA ARG A 67 -20.37 1.71 -10.63
C ARG A 67 -20.72 2.70 -11.74
N SER A 68 -21.64 3.63 -11.50
CA SER A 68 -21.98 4.70 -12.45
C SER A 68 -20.76 5.59 -12.76
N MET A 69 -19.99 5.98 -11.74
CA MET A 69 -18.78 6.79 -11.94
C MET A 69 -17.69 6.04 -12.71
N THR A 70 -17.57 4.72 -12.57
CA THR A 70 -16.64 3.92 -13.39
C THR A 70 -17.01 3.99 -14.86
N VAL A 71 -18.30 3.88 -15.19
CA VAL A 71 -18.78 4.01 -16.56
C VAL A 71 -18.47 5.40 -17.10
N ASN A 72 -18.81 6.45 -16.33
CA ASN A 72 -18.53 7.84 -16.71
C ASN A 72 -17.04 8.08 -16.95
N TRP A 73 -16.18 7.63 -16.03
CA TRP A 73 -14.73 7.75 -16.18
C TRP A 73 -14.22 7.10 -17.47
N ASN A 74 -14.74 5.92 -17.84
CA ASN A 74 -14.33 5.25 -19.07
C ASN A 74 -14.77 6.01 -20.33
N THR A 75 -15.88 6.74 -20.27
CA THR A 75 -16.39 7.56 -21.38
C THR A 75 -15.74 8.94 -21.51
N LEU A 76 -15.06 9.45 -20.46
CA LEU A 76 -14.37 10.73 -20.52
C LEU A 76 -13.24 10.71 -21.56
N SER A 77 -13.01 11.85 -22.21
CA SER A 77 -11.89 12.04 -23.12
C SER A 77 -10.56 12.07 -22.35
N ASP A 78 -9.45 11.93 -23.08
CA ASP A 78 -8.12 12.00 -22.47
C ASP A 78 -7.82 13.40 -21.90
N GLU A 79 -8.35 14.45 -22.53
CA GLU A 79 -8.26 15.84 -22.06
C GLU A 79 -8.99 16.04 -20.71
N GLU A 80 -10.16 15.42 -20.55
CA GLU A 80 -10.93 15.49 -19.29
C GLU A 80 -10.24 14.68 -18.17
N LYS A 81 -9.51 13.62 -18.52
CA LYS A 81 -8.76 12.79 -17.58
C LYS A 81 -7.40 13.38 -17.21
N GLU A 82 -6.80 14.15 -18.13
CA GLU A 82 -5.46 14.72 -18.01
C GLU A 82 -5.18 15.38 -16.65
N PRO A 83 -6.01 16.31 -16.13
CA PRO A 83 -5.71 16.96 -14.85
C PRO A 83 -5.60 15.96 -13.70
N TYR A 84 -6.44 14.94 -13.66
CA TYR A 84 -6.42 13.90 -12.63
C TYR A 84 -5.21 12.97 -12.79
N LEU A 85 -4.83 12.64 -14.02
CA LEU A 85 -3.66 11.82 -14.33
C LEU A 85 -2.37 12.53 -13.95
N THR A 86 -2.23 13.80 -14.31
CA THR A 86 -1.08 14.65 -13.99
C THR A 86 -0.94 14.85 -12.49
N GLU A 87 -2.02 15.19 -11.78
CA GLU A 87 -2.00 15.31 -10.33
C GLU A 87 -1.60 13.99 -9.65
N ALA A 88 -2.22 12.86 -10.05
CA ALA A 88 -1.90 11.56 -9.49
C ALA A 88 -0.45 11.14 -9.77
N MET A 89 0.10 11.48 -10.93
CA MET A 89 1.50 11.22 -11.27
C MET A 89 2.44 12.02 -10.36
N GLN A 90 2.17 13.31 -10.17
CA GLN A 90 2.97 14.17 -9.29
C GLN A 90 2.94 13.70 -7.84
N LEU A 91 1.75 13.41 -7.31
CA LEU A 91 1.57 12.90 -5.95
C LEU A 91 2.26 11.54 -5.77
N ASN A 92 2.15 10.64 -6.75
CA ASN A 92 2.83 9.36 -6.69
C ASN A 92 4.35 9.51 -6.75
N ALA A 93 4.88 10.41 -7.58
CA ALA A 93 6.31 10.69 -7.64
C ALA A 93 6.85 11.23 -6.30
N GLN A 94 6.11 12.15 -5.67
CA GLN A 94 6.45 12.65 -4.33
C GLN A 94 6.40 11.54 -3.28
N TYR A 95 5.34 10.73 -3.29
CA TYR A 95 5.20 9.58 -2.40
C TYR A 95 6.35 8.58 -2.54
N GLN A 96 6.81 8.26 -3.75
CA GLN A 96 7.95 7.36 -3.92
C GLN A 96 9.23 7.94 -3.28
N LYS A 97 9.48 9.25 -3.43
CA LYS A 97 10.63 9.92 -2.80
C LYS A 97 10.55 9.86 -1.28
N ASP A 98 9.39 10.18 -0.72
CA ASP A 98 9.19 10.17 0.73
C ASP A 98 9.26 8.75 1.30
N LEU A 99 8.73 7.77 0.56
CA LEU A 99 8.82 6.37 0.92
C LEU A 99 10.26 5.88 0.92
N GLU A 100 11.06 6.20 -0.10
CA GLU A 100 12.48 5.83 -0.14
C GLU A 100 13.26 6.44 1.03
N LYS A 101 13.02 7.71 1.36
CA LYS A 101 13.64 8.36 2.53
C LYS A 101 13.27 7.65 3.83
N TRP A 102 11.98 7.38 4.02
CA TRP A 102 11.48 6.65 5.19
C TRP A 102 12.09 5.25 5.28
N GLU A 103 12.16 4.52 4.17
CA GLU A 103 12.76 3.20 4.11
C GLU A 103 14.25 3.21 4.48
N MET A 104 15.03 4.18 3.96
CA MET A 104 16.43 4.35 4.34
C MET A 104 16.58 4.65 5.84
N GLN A 105 15.69 5.48 6.40
CA GLN A 105 15.66 5.73 7.84
C GLN A 105 15.37 4.45 8.63
N MET A 106 14.38 3.65 8.20
CA MET A 106 14.05 2.39 8.87
C MET A 106 15.21 1.41 8.87
N ILE A 107 15.97 1.31 7.76
CA ILE A 107 17.17 0.48 7.69
C ILE A 107 18.21 0.94 8.72
N ARG A 108 18.50 2.26 8.78
CA ARG A 108 19.48 2.82 9.72
C ARG A 108 19.07 2.65 11.19
N SER A 109 17.78 2.69 11.48
CA SER A 109 17.23 2.47 12.83
C SER A 109 17.04 0.99 13.19
N GLY A 110 17.51 0.05 12.37
CA GLY A 110 17.44 -1.39 12.63
C GLY A 110 16.13 -2.07 12.26
N ASN A 111 15.14 -1.34 11.73
CA ASN A 111 13.83 -1.84 11.31
C ASN A 111 13.82 -2.26 9.82
N SER A 112 14.83 -3.01 9.41
CA SER A 112 14.97 -3.42 8.00
C SER A 112 13.89 -4.41 7.53
N ASP A 113 13.20 -5.07 8.46
CA ASP A 113 12.04 -5.94 8.22
C ASP A 113 10.82 -5.20 7.64
N LEU A 114 10.77 -3.87 7.83
CA LEU A 114 9.65 -3.03 7.43
C LEU A 114 9.78 -2.42 6.02
N VAL A 115 10.89 -2.70 5.33
CA VAL A 115 11.31 -2.04 4.09
C VAL A 115 11.20 -2.98 2.89
N ARG A 116 10.94 -2.43 1.70
CA ARG A 116 10.95 -3.21 0.46
C ARG A 116 12.34 -3.80 0.18
N SER A 117 12.38 -5.03 -0.33
CA SER A 117 13.63 -5.73 -0.69
C SER A 117 14.52 -4.93 -1.64
N LYS A 118 13.91 -4.22 -2.61
CA LYS A 118 14.65 -3.35 -3.55
C LYS A 118 15.46 -2.27 -2.83
N THR A 119 14.87 -1.60 -1.86
CA THR A 119 15.52 -0.52 -1.11
C THR A 119 16.61 -1.08 -0.20
N LEU A 120 16.38 -2.27 0.37
CA LEU A 120 17.39 -2.97 1.16
C LEU A 120 18.62 -3.39 0.34
N LEU A 121 18.42 -3.88 -0.89
CA LEU A 121 19.53 -4.20 -1.81
C LEU A 121 20.31 -2.95 -2.17
N LYS A 122 19.62 -1.88 -2.60
CA LYS A 122 20.25 -0.58 -2.91
C LYS A 122 21.10 -0.05 -1.75
N TYR A 123 20.61 -0.17 -0.52
CA TYR A 123 21.38 0.23 0.66
C TYR A 123 22.64 -0.63 0.85
N LYS A 124 22.53 -1.96 0.71
CA LYS A 124 23.67 -2.87 0.86
C LYS A 124 24.73 -2.64 -0.21
N ASP A 125 24.32 -2.38 -1.45
CA ASP A 125 25.24 -2.13 -2.55
C ASP A 125 26.01 -0.82 -2.32
N ALA A 126 25.32 0.26 -1.94
CA ALA A 126 25.97 1.55 -1.63
C ALA A 126 26.99 1.45 -0.48
N ASN A 127 26.69 0.70 0.59
CA ASN A 127 27.62 0.54 1.71
C ASN A 127 28.80 -0.41 1.40
N ARG A 128 28.70 -1.25 0.36
CA ARG A 128 29.82 -2.09 -0.08
C ARG A 128 30.83 -1.28 -0.89
N GLU A 129 30.35 -0.35 -1.71
CA GLU A 129 31.20 0.54 -2.51
C GLU A 129 31.98 1.53 -1.63
N GLU A 130 31.43 1.97 -0.50
CA GLU A 130 32.11 2.86 0.46
C GLU A 130 33.23 2.19 1.29
N GLN A 131 33.32 0.85 1.26
CA GLN A 131 34.31 0.07 2.03
C GLN A 131 35.44 -0.52 1.16
N GLN A 132 35.48 -0.17 -0.14
CA GLN A 132 36.55 -0.50 -1.08
C GLN A 132 37.38 0.73 -1.39
#